data_AF-A0A7C4ZHL1-F1
#
_entry.id   AF-A0A7C4ZHL1-F1
#
_cell.length_a   1.000
_cell.length_b   1.000
_cell.length_c   1.000
_cell.angle_alpha   90.00
_cell.angle_beta   90.00
_cell.angle_gamma   90.00
#
_symmetry.space_group_name_H-M   'P 1'
#
loop_
_entity.id
_entity.type
_entity.pdbx_description
1 polymer ?
#
loop_
_entity_poly.entity_id
_entity_poly.type
_entity_poly.pdbx_seq_one_letter_code
_entity_poly.pdbx_strand_id
1 'polypeptide(L)'
;MRGMMIAAALLAACSATTQAGAQGADDYAGTWAFQTTLYGSQQVGAYMSGVAVMSRTGAGRYDIRLMANERLVNRLTGETRLLVAHQTCTGEQIGAQFSITCQLAEPLEGYQPDNFLLQQGEEAGQLVGVLDSANHAQVTFTRMR
;
A
#
# COMPACT_ATOMS: atom_id res chain seq x y z
N MET A 1 0.85 -53.54 58.07
CA MET A 1 1.65 -54.06 56.94
C MET A 1 1.17 -53.32 55.70
N ARG A 2 2.01 -52.43 55.12
CA ARG A 2 2.60 -52.53 53.76
C ARG A 2 1.52 -52.65 52.65
N GLY A 3 1.40 -51.79 51.63
CA GLY A 3 2.27 -50.77 51.01
C GLY A 3 1.42 -49.78 50.17
N MET A 4 1.91 -48.58 49.80
CA MET A 4 2.64 -48.22 48.54
C MET A 4 1.88 -48.69 47.27
N MET A 5 1.53 -47.90 46.24
CA MET A 5 2.05 -46.65 45.63
C MET A 5 0.92 -45.93 44.82
N ILE A 6 0.86 -44.59 44.78
CA ILE A 6 1.16 -43.65 43.65
C ILE A 6 0.44 -43.93 42.31
N ALA A 7 -0.40 -42.98 41.86
CA ALA A 7 -0.35 -42.41 40.49
C ALA A 7 -1.23 -41.16 40.36
N ALA A 8 -0.59 -40.03 40.06
CA ALA A 8 -1.22 -38.78 39.66
C ALA A 8 -1.61 -38.81 38.18
N ALA A 9 -2.69 -38.16 37.80
CA ALA A 9 -2.91 -37.68 36.42
C ALA A 9 -3.76 -36.41 36.45
N LEU A 10 -3.06 -35.27 36.42
CA LEU A 10 -3.59 -33.97 36.04
C LEU A 10 -4.10 -34.04 34.59
N LEU A 11 -5.40 -33.85 34.38
CA LEU A 11 -5.93 -33.43 33.09
C LEU A 11 -6.34 -31.97 33.19
N ALA A 12 -5.33 -31.11 33.12
CA ALA A 12 -5.50 -29.74 32.69
C ALA A 12 -5.85 -29.79 31.19
N ALA A 13 -7.16 -29.81 30.89
CA ALA A 13 -7.63 -29.47 29.56
C ALA A 13 -7.41 -27.98 29.36
N CYS A 14 -6.17 -27.60 29.02
CA CYS A 14 -5.91 -26.37 28.32
C CYS A 14 -6.69 -26.46 27.01
N SER A 15 -7.85 -25.82 26.96
CA SER A 15 -8.49 -25.41 25.72
C SER A 15 -7.51 -24.48 25.02
N ALA A 16 -6.55 -25.06 24.31
CA ALA A 16 -5.79 -24.38 23.29
C ALA A 16 -6.82 -23.91 22.29
N THR A 17 -7.22 -22.65 22.40
CA THR A 17 -7.71 -21.88 21.28
C THR A 17 -6.58 -21.91 20.25
N THR A 18 -6.59 -22.93 19.39
CA THR A 18 -5.99 -22.82 18.08
C THR A 18 -6.69 -21.63 17.44
N GLN A 19 -6.07 -20.45 17.55
CA GLN A 19 -6.32 -19.37 16.62
C GLN A 19 -6.12 -20.00 15.25
N ALA A 20 -7.23 -20.33 14.61
CA ALA A 20 -7.25 -20.58 13.20
C ALA A 20 -6.61 -19.34 12.57
N GLY A 21 -5.39 -19.50 12.07
CA GLY A 21 -4.76 -18.48 11.24
C GLY A 21 -5.76 -18.15 10.14
N ALA A 22 -6.24 -16.90 10.15
CA ALA A 22 -7.12 -16.38 9.14
C ALA A 22 -6.58 -16.79 7.77
N GLN A 23 -7.39 -17.55 7.03
CA GLN A 23 -7.03 -18.06 5.72
C GLN A 23 -6.81 -16.87 4.78
N GLY A 24 -5.54 -16.61 4.42
CA GLY A 24 -5.08 -15.87 3.23
C GLY A 24 -5.62 -14.45 3.06
N ALA A 25 -5.14 -13.45 3.79
CA ALA A 25 -3.88 -12.73 3.58
C ALA A 25 -3.88 -11.83 2.32
N ASP A 26 -4.37 -10.60 2.47
CA ASP A 26 -3.82 -9.37 1.85
C ASP A 26 -3.19 -9.54 0.45
N ASP A 27 -3.94 -10.08 -0.50
CA ASP A 27 -3.45 -10.10 -1.88
C ASP A 27 -3.69 -8.75 -2.52
N TYR A 28 -2.62 -7.98 -2.72
CA TYR A 28 -2.66 -6.69 -3.40
C TYR A 28 -2.67 -6.83 -4.93
N ALA A 29 -2.56 -8.04 -5.48
CA ALA A 29 -2.57 -8.26 -6.92
C ALA A 29 -3.86 -7.72 -7.60
N GLY A 30 -3.75 -7.26 -8.84
CA GLY A 30 -4.86 -6.69 -9.62
C GLY A 30 -4.66 -5.22 -9.97
N THR A 31 -5.73 -4.60 -10.44
CA THR A 31 -5.72 -3.22 -10.91
C THR A 31 -6.32 -2.29 -9.87
N TRP A 32 -5.66 -1.16 -9.65
CA TRP A 32 -6.03 -0.17 -8.65
C TRP A 32 -6.04 1.21 -9.28
N ALA A 33 -7.10 1.98 -9.03
CA ALA A 33 -7.06 3.42 -9.23
C ALA A 33 -6.54 4.07 -7.95
N PHE A 34 -5.81 5.18 -8.05
CA PHE A 34 -5.41 5.93 -6.87
C PHE A 34 -5.61 7.43 -7.05
N GLN A 35 -5.73 8.12 -5.92
CA GLN A 35 -5.79 9.58 -5.87
C GLN A 35 -5.21 10.09 -4.56
N THR A 36 -4.46 11.19 -4.64
CA THR A 36 -3.98 11.91 -3.46
C THR A 36 -4.95 13.00 -3.02
N THR A 37 -4.84 13.43 -1.77
CA THR A 37 -5.32 14.76 -1.37
C THR A 37 -4.49 15.85 -2.06
N LEU A 38 -4.96 17.10 -1.99
CA LEU A 38 -4.22 18.25 -2.51
C LEU A 38 -2.95 18.47 -1.67
N TYR A 39 -1.81 18.64 -2.34
CA TYR A 39 -0.52 18.98 -1.73
C TYR A 39 0.15 20.16 -2.45
N GLY A 40 1.40 20.44 -2.11
CA GLY A 40 2.19 21.55 -2.67
C GLY A 40 2.32 22.73 -1.71
N SER A 41 2.58 23.91 -2.27
CA SER A 41 2.82 25.15 -1.54
C SER A 41 1.65 26.13 -1.67
N GLN A 42 1.79 27.32 -1.06
CA GLN A 42 0.82 28.41 -1.25
C GLN A 42 0.81 28.97 -2.69
N GLN A 43 1.88 28.76 -3.45
CA GLN A 43 2.02 29.27 -4.82
C GLN A 43 1.60 28.23 -5.86
N VAL A 44 1.89 26.95 -5.59
CA VAL A 44 1.58 25.84 -6.50
C VAL A 44 0.85 24.74 -5.72
N GLY A 45 -0.39 24.46 -6.09
CA GLY A 45 -1.12 23.28 -5.64
C GLY A 45 -0.87 22.10 -6.58
N ALA A 46 -0.89 20.89 -6.06
CA ALA A 46 -0.76 19.67 -6.84
C ALA A 46 -1.72 18.61 -6.31
N TYR A 47 -2.24 17.78 -7.20
CA TYR A 47 -2.85 16.51 -6.83
C TYR A 47 -2.50 15.48 -7.87
N MET A 48 -2.44 14.22 -7.45
CA MET A 48 -2.07 13.11 -8.31
C MET A 48 -3.20 12.10 -8.33
N SER A 49 -3.47 11.55 -9.52
CA SER A 49 -4.32 10.38 -9.68
C SER A 49 -3.72 9.44 -10.70
N GLY A 50 -4.13 8.18 -10.69
CA GLY A 50 -3.53 7.23 -11.62
C GLY A 50 -4.05 5.82 -11.48
N VAL A 51 -3.33 4.92 -12.13
CA VAL A 51 -3.62 3.48 -12.12
C VAL A 51 -2.34 2.71 -11.79
N ALA A 52 -2.47 1.70 -10.94
CA ALA A 52 -1.43 0.74 -10.62
C ALA A 52 -1.92 -0.67 -10.96
N VAL A 53 -1.12 -1.42 -11.71
CA VAL A 53 -1.35 -2.85 -11.99
C VAL A 53 -0.31 -3.64 -11.22
N MET A 54 -0.75 -4.42 -10.25
CA MET A 54 0.10 -5.16 -9.32
C MET A 54 0.03 -6.66 -9.63
N SER A 55 1.19 -7.30 -9.76
CA SER A 55 1.32 -8.75 -9.99
C SER A 55 2.18 -9.35 -8.89
N ARG A 56 1.67 -10.38 -8.22
CA ARG A 56 2.43 -11.06 -7.17
C ARG A 56 3.60 -11.84 -7.79
N THR A 57 4.79 -11.62 -7.26
CA THR A 57 6.02 -12.33 -7.67
C THR A 57 6.59 -13.24 -6.58
N GLY A 58 6.11 -13.09 -5.34
CA GLY A 58 6.47 -13.96 -4.22
C GLY A 58 5.60 -13.70 -2.99
N ALA A 59 5.94 -14.36 -1.88
CA ALA A 59 5.30 -14.08 -0.60
C ALA A 59 5.58 -12.61 -0.20
N GLY A 60 4.51 -11.80 -0.14
CA GLY A 60 4.61 -10.37 0.20
C GLY A 60 5.34 -9.51 -0.84
N ARG A 61 5.63 -10.01 -2.05
CA ARG A 61 6.39 -9.28 -3.07
C ARG A 61 5.61 -9.15 -4.37
N TYR A 62 5.69 -7.98 -4.98
CA TYR A 62 4.89 -7.60 -6.15
C TYR A 62 5.71 -6.80 -7.17
N ASP A 63 5.46 -7.07 -8.45
CA ASP A 63 5.85 -6.19 -9.54
C ASP A 63 4.66 -5.29 -9.88
N ILE A 64 4.93 -3.99 -10.07
CA ILE A 64 3.89 -2.99 -10.22
C ILE A 64 4.20 -2.11 -11.42
N ARG A 65 3.21 -1.92 -12.30
CA ARG A 65 3.24 -0.90 -13.34
C ARG A 65 2.33 0.24 -12.92
N LEU A 66 2.87 1.44 -12.84
CA LEU A 66 2.15 2.61 -12.35
C LEU A 66 2.14 3.71 -13.41
N MET A 67 0.97 4.29 -13.62
CA MET A 67 0.79 5.50 -14.43
C MET A 67 0.21 6.58 -13.53
N ALA A 68 0.98 7.65 -13.31
CA ALA A 68 0.61 8.78 -12.48
C ALA A 68 0.31 10.00 -13.36
N ASN A 69 -0.82 10.64 -13.11
CA ASN A 69 -1.23 11.91 -13.67
C ASN A 69 -1.17 12.95 -12.55
N GLU A 70 -0.14 13.78 -12.54
CA GLU A 70 0.01 14.88 -11.58
C GLU A 70 -0.46 16.18 -12.21
N ARG A 71 -1.46 16.80 -11.60
CA ARG A 71 -1.93 18.13 -12.02
C ARG A 71 -1.37 19.18 -11.09
N LEU A 72 -0.54 20.05 -11.66
CA LEU A 72 -0.03 21.26 -11.02
C LEU A 72 -0.97 22.43 -11.32
N VAL A 73 -1.23 23.26 -10.31
CA VAL A 73 -2.08 24.45 -10.38
C VAL A 73 -1.31 25.62 -9.79
N ASN A 74 -0.99 26.61 -10.61
CA ASN A 74 -0.52 27.90 -10.12
C ASN A 74 -1.70 28.58 -9.42
N ARG A 75 -1.62 28.76 -8.09
CA ARG A 75 -2.72 29.30 -7.28
C ARG A 75 -2.92 30.80 -7.47
N LEU A 76 -1.92 31.51 -8.00
CA LEU A 76 -2.00 32.95 -8.26
C LEU A 76 -2.64 33.25 -9.61
N THR A 77 -2.30 32.46 -10.64
CA THR A 77 -2.76 32.69 -12.02
C THR A 77 -3.91 31.77 -12.44
N GLY A 78 -4.12 30.67 -11.73
CA GLY A 78 -5.06 29.62 -12.11
C GLY A 78 -4.57 28.70 -13.24
N GLU A 79 -3.34 28.91 -13.74
CA GLU A 79 -2.77 28.08 -14.80
C GLU A 79 -2.57 26.66 -14.32
N THR A 80 -2.89 25.68 -15.18
CA THR A 80 -2.71 24.27 -14.84
C THR A 80 -1.77 23.58 -15.82
N ARG A 81 -0.89 22.73 -15.28
CA ARG A 81 -0.02 21.84 -16.05
C ARG A 81 -0.30 20.40 -15.65
N LEU A 82 -0.33 19.50 -16.63
CA LEU A 82 -0.45 18.06 -16.40
C LEU A 82 0.89 17.41 -16.70
N LEU A 83 1.36 16.58 -15.76
CA LEU A 83 2.50 15.70 -15.91
C LEU A 83 1.99 14.26 -15.90
N VAL A 84 2.48 13.44 -16.83
CA VAL A 84 2.13 12.02 -16.93
C VAL A 84 3.42 11.21 -16.80
N ALA A 85 3.52 10.40 -15.77
CA ALA A 85 4.68 9.57 -15.49
C ALA A 85 4.32 8.09 -15.61
N HIS A 86 5.07 7.36 -16.42
CA HIS A 86 5.04 5.91 -16.49
C HIS A 86 6.17 5.34 -15.65
N GLN A 87 5.85 4.42 -14.74
CA GLN A 87 6.78 3.94 -13.73
C GLN A 87 6.73 2.42 -13.61
N THR A 88 7.90 1.85 -13.34
CA THR A 88 8.04 0.45 -12.92
C THR A 88 8.38 0.46 -11.46
N CYS A 89 7.59 -0.24 -10.65
CA CYS A 89 7.74 -0.25 -9.21
C CYS A 89 7.79 -1.66 -8.66
N THR A 90 8.36 -1.79 -7.47
CA THR A 90 8.30 -3.01 -6.66
C THR A 90 7.47 -2.74 -5.42
N GLY A 91 6.63 -3.70 -5.06
CA GLY A 91 5.86 -3.69 -3.83
C GLY A 91 6.38 -4.71 -2.83
N GLU A 92 6.49 -4.32 -1.56
CA GLU A 92 6.84 -5.21 -0.45
C GLU A 92 5.87 -5.05 0.72
N GLN A 93 5.30 -6.17 1.15
CA GLN A 93 4.42 -6.24 2.32
C GLN A 93 5.20 -6.78 3.51
N ILE A 94 5.28 -5.96 4.57
CA ILE A 94 5.88 -6.33 5.85
C ILE A 94 4.82 -6.11 6.93
N GLY A 95 4.27 -7.20 7.47
CA GLY A 95 3.13 -7.14 8.38
C GLY A 95 1.91 -6.50 7.70
N ALA A 96 1.38 -5.45 8.33
CA ALA A 96 0.22 -4.70 7.82
C ALA A 96 0.58 -3.57 6.84
N GLN A 97 1.88 -3.29 6.66
CA GLN A 97 2.37 -2.20 5.82
C GLN A 97 2.76 -2.72 4.45
N PHE A 98 2.37 -1.98 3.41
CA PHE A 98 2.71 -2.23 2.03
C PHE A 98 3.47 -1.03 1.46
N SER A 99 4.72 -1.24 1.09
CA SER A 99 5.59 -0.19 0.54
C SER A 99 5.71 -0.39 -0.96
N ILE A 100 5.49 0.67 -1.74
CA ILE A 100 5.70 0.70 -3.18
C ILE A 100 6.85 1.65 -3.47
N THR A 101 7.86 1.17 -4.20
CA THR A 101 9.02 1.97 -4.60
C THR A 101 9.15 1.96 -6.11
N CYS A 102 9.13 3.13 -6.73
CA CYS A 102 9.12 3.25 -8.18
C CYS A 102 10.42 3.76 -8.79
N GLN A 103 10.58 3.48 -10.08
CA GLN A 103 11.54 4.08 -10.98
C GLN A 103 10.80 4.57 -12.22
N LEU A 104 11.20 5.72 -12.75
CA LEU A 104 10.66 6.22 -14.00
C LEU A 104 11.02 5.27 -15.14
N ALA A 105 10.03 4.86 -15.93
CA ALA A 105 10.26 4.10 -17.15
C ALA A 105 10.92 4.98 -18.23
N GLU A 106 10.59 6.28 -18.23
CA GLU A 106 11.17 7.30 -19.11
C GLU A 106 11.49 8.56 -18.30
N PRO A 107 12.62 9.25 -18.57
CA PRO A 107 12.94 10.50 -17.89
C PRO A 107 11.86 11.56 -18.09
N LEU A 108 11.41 12.17 -17.00
CA LEU A 108 10.43 13.26 -17.02
C LEU A 108 11.00 14.45 -16.24
N GLU A 109 11.21 15.57 -16.94
CA GLU A 109 11.82 16.76 -16.34
C GLU A 109 10.97 17.34 -15.20
N GLY A 110 11.61 17.55 -14.05
CA GLY A 110 10.97 18.13 -12.86
C GLY A 110 10.09 17.15 -12.08
N TYR A 111 10.13 15.86 -12.42
CA TYR A 111 9.34 14.82 -11.76
C TYR A 111 10.26 13.78 -11.11
N GLN A 112 9.91 13.35 -9.89
CA GLN A 112 10.65 12.33 -9.14
C GLN A 112 9.87 11.01 -9.14
N PRO A 113 10.55 9.84 -9.09
CA PRO A 113 9.85 8.57 -8.94
C PRO A 113 8.96 8.54 -7.68
N ASP A 114 7.81 7.89 -7.80
CA ASP A 114 6.86 7.83 -6.69
C ASP A 114 7.19 6.74 -5.69
N ASN A 115 7.02 7.05 -4.40
CA ASN A 115 7.06 6.06 -3.33
C ASN A 115 5.80 6.16 -2.50
N PHE A 116 5.18 5.03 -2.20
CA PHE A 116 3.96 4.98 -1.41
C PHE A 116 4.14 4.11 -0.19
N LEU A 117 3.54 4.55 0.91
CA LEU A 117 3.41 3.75 2.12
C LEU A 117 1.94 3.54 2.41
N LEU A 118 1.47 2.30 2.29
CA LEU A 118 0.06 1.94 2.30
C LEU A 118 -0.26 0.92 3.40
N GLN A 119 -1.53 0.91 3.81
CA GLN A 119 -2.13 -0.10 4.68
C GLN A 119 -3.54 -0.40 4.15
N GLN A 120 -4.15 -1.49 4.62
CA GLN A 120 -5.56 -1.77 4.32
C GLN A 120 -6.44 -0.63 4.86
N GLY A 121 -7.38 -0.17 4.04
CA GLY A 121 -8.39 0.80 4.43
C GLY A 121 -9.53 0.17 5.23
N GLU A 122 -10.50 1.00 5.62
CA GLU A 122 -11.72 0.54 6.30
C GLU A 122 -12.64 -0.25 5.35
N GLU A 123 -12.61 0.10 4.06
CA GLU A 123 -13.42 -0.54 3.03
C GLU A 123 -12.68 -1.70 2.35
N ALA A 124 -13.42 -2.76 2.02
CA ALA A 124 -12.87 -3.87 1.26
C ALA A 124 -12.40 -3.39 -0.14
N GLY A 125 -11.15 -3.72 -0.49
CA GLY A 125 -10.57 -3.28 -1.76
C GLY A 125 -10.11 -1.82 -1.73
N GLN A 126 -9.82 -1.28 -0.54
CA GLN A 126 -9.21 0.03 -0.35
C GLN A 126 -7.83 -0.13 0.30
N LEU A 127 -6.84 0.61 -0.20
CA LEU A 127 -5.60 0.88 0.52
C LEU A 127 -5.52 2.37 0.80
N VAL A 128 -5.02 2.73 1.97
CA VAL A 128 -4.85 4.12 2.39
C VAL A 128 -3.43 4.33 2.88
N GLY A 129 -2.91 5.54 2.72
CA GLY A 129 -1.57 5.84 3.18
C GLY A 129 -1.05 7.18 2.70
N VAL A 130 0.24 7.23 2.39
CA VAL A 130 0.91 8.47 1.96
C VAL A 130 1.76 8.28 0.70
N LEU A 131 1.83 9.35 -0.10
CA LEU A 131 2.85 9.56 -1.12
C LEU A 131 4.13 10.08 -0.43
N ASP A 132 5.04 9.16 -0.14
CA ASP A 132 6.27 9.40 0.63
C ASP A 132 7.30 10.24 -0.15
N SER A 133 7.35 10.09 -1.48
CA SER A 133 8.27 10.82 -2.35
C SER A 133 7.96 12.31 -2.51
N ALA A 134 6.72 12.75 -2.24
CA ALA A 134 6.29 14.12 -2.47
C ALA A 134 5.34 14.64 -1.37
N ASN A 135 5.93 15.37 -0.40
CA ASN A 135 5.23 16.11 0.65
C ASN A 135 4.29 15.30 1.56
N HIS A 136 4.36 13.95 1.55
CA HIS A 136 3.54 13.07 2.39
C HIS A 136 2.03 13.28 2.19
N ALA A 137 1.61 13.57 0.96
CA ALA A 137 0.19 13.71 0.64
C ALA A 137 -0.55 12.41 0.97
N GLN A 138 -1.73 12.50 1.59
CA GLN A 138 -2.56 11.31 1.81
C GLN A 138 -2.99 10.74 0.46
N VAL A 139 -2.99 9.42 0.33
CA VAL A 139 -3.38 8.72 -0.89
C VAL A 139 -4.34 7.59 -0.57
N THR A 140 -5.32 7.40 -1.46
CA THR A 140 -6.24 6.28 -1.42
C THR A 140 -6.13 5.52 -2.73
N PHE A 141 -5.96 4.20 -2.63
CA PHE A 141 -6.06 3.27 -3.75
C PHE A 141 -7.38 2.52 -3.61
N THR A 142 -8.11 2.40 -4.71
CA THR A 142 -9.37 1.65 -4.80
C THR A 142 -9.23 0.60 -5.87
N ARG A 143 -9.50 -0.66 -5.51
CA ARG A 143 -9.44 -1.79 -6.44
C ARG A 143 -10.47 -1.63 -7.54
N MET A 144 -10.03 -1.79 -8.77
CA MET A 144 -10.89 -1.79 -9.95
C MET A 144 -11.47 -3.20 -10.15
N ARG A 145 -12.74 -3.26 -10.54
CA ARG A 145 -13.45 -4.51 -10.82
C ARG A 145 -13.08 -5.10 -12.16
#